data_AF-A0A7X6VK08-F1
#
_entry.id   AF-A0A7X6VK08-F1
#
_cell.length_a   1.000
_cell.length_b   1.000
_cell.length_c   1.000
_cell.angle_alpha   90.00
_cell.angle_beta   90.00
_cell.angle_gamma   90.00
#
_symmetry.space_group_name_H-M   'P 1'
#
loop_
_entity.id
_entity.type
_entity.pdbx_description
1 polymer ?
#
loop_
_entity_poly.entity_id
_entity_poly.type
_entity_poly.pdbx_seq_one_letter_code
_entity_poly.pdbx_strand_id
1 'polypeptide(L)' 'MKMYEPHWYGNTTDDERIMMAGLLLKIYEALGYAVSEWTPNTFARQMNNFFDWRKDLNVWRVACLIQNVAPEAYE' A
#
# COMPACT_ATOMS: atom_id res chain seq x y z
N MET A 1 23.05 8.44 -2.63
CA MET A 1 21.97 9.00 -3.49
C MET A 1 20.76 8.09 -3.29
N LYS A 2 19.68 8.56 -2.64
CA LYS A 2 18.45 7.76 -2.54
C LYS A 2 17.83 7.75 -3.94
N MET A 3 17.75 6.56 -4.57
CA MET A 3 16.97 6.40 -5.79
C MET A 3 15.50 6.63 -5.40
N TYR A 4 14.90 7.67 -5.97
CA TYR A 4 13.46 7.87 -5.90
C TYR A 4 12.82 6.87 -6.84
N GLU A 5 12.01 5.96 -6.31
CA GLU A 5 11.29 4.99 -7.12
C GLU A 5 10.10 5.67 -7.82
N PRO A 6 9.82 5.30 -9.09
CA PRO A 6 8.78 5.92 -9.90
C PRO A 6 7.44 6.00 -9.15
N HIS A 7 6.71 7.06 -9.47
CA HIS A 7 5.54 7.46 -8.70
C HIS A 7 4.37 6.48 -8.86
N TRP A 8 3.85 5.98 -7.74
CA TRP A 8 2.46 5.52 -7.74
C TRP A 8 1.56 6.72 -8.16
N TYR A 9 0.61 6.53 -9.06
CA TYR A 9 -0.39 7.54 -9.41
C TYR A 9 0.09 9.01 -9.58
N GLY A 10 0.87 9.30 -10.63
CA GLY A 10 1.14 10.69 -11.03
C GLY A 10 2.22 11.37 -10.21
N ASN A 11 1.90 12.47 -9.52
CA ASN A 11 2.90 13.35 -8.87
C ASN A 11 3.01 13.15 -7.34
N THR A 12 2.49 12.06 -6.80
CA THR A 12 2.47 11.84 -5.35
C THR A 12 3.89 11.68 -4.82
N THR A 13 4.19 12.42 -3.75
CA THR A 13 5.48 12.42 -3.04
C THR A 13 5.66 11.16 -2.21
N ASP A 14 6.91 10.84 -1.85
CA ASP A 14 7.23 9.70 -0.97
C ASP A 14 6.53 9.81 0.38
N ASP A 15 6.49 11.01 0.98
CA ASP A 15 5.86 11.24 2.28
C ASP A 15 4.34 11.00 2.24
N GLU A 16 3.68 11.42 1.16
CA GLU A 16 2.26 11.11 0.95
C GLU A 16 2.03 9.60 0.81
N ARG A 17 3.01 8.85 0.27
CA ARG A 17 2.91 7.37 0.21
C ARG A 17 3.01 6.71 1.53
N ILE A 18 3.99 7.13 2.30
CA ILE A 18 4.21 6.63 3.64
C ILE A 18 2.98 6.95 4.51
N MET A 19 2.43 8.16 4.38
CA MET A 19 1.21 8.55 5.08
C MET A 19 0.03 7.65 4.72
N MET A 20 -0.26 7.48 3.43
CA MET A 20 -1.41 6.68 3.01
C MET A 20 -1.23 5.18 3.32
N ALA A 21 -0.01 4.64 3.18
CA ALA A 21 0.31 3.30 3.67
C ALA A 21 0.03 3.15 5.17
N GLY A 22 0.38 4.16 5.98
CA GLY A 22 0.05 4.17 7.40
C GLY A 22 -1.45 4.20 7.69
N LEU A 23 -2.24 4.90 6.88
CA LEU A 23 -3.70 4.90 6.99
C LEU A 23 -4.30 3.53 6.64
N LEU A 24 -3.78 2.87 5.60
CA LEU A 24 -4.21 1.52 5.23
C LEU A 24 -3.91 0.50 6.33
N LEU A 25 -2.72 0.55 6.95
CA LEU A 25 -2.39 -0.35 8.06
C LEU A 25 -3.34 -0.15 9.25
N LYS A 26 -3.72 1.08 9.57
CA LYS A 26 -4.73 1.36 10.62
C LYS A 26 -6.10 0.80 10.27
N ILE A 27 -6.50 0.84 9.00
CA ILE A 27 -7.75 0.23 8.55
C ILE A 27 -7.68 -1.29 8.73
N TYR A 28 -6.59 -1.93 8.29
CA TYR A 28 -6.41 -3.37 8.45
C TYR A 28 -6.41 -3.80 9.92
N GLU A 29 -5.74 -3.06 10.79
CA GLU A 29 -5.75 -3.29 12.23
C GLU A 29 -7.16 -3.18 12.82
N ALA A 30 -7.91 -2.13 12.45
CA ALA A 30 -9.30 -1.94 12.88
C ALA A 30 -10.24 -3.04 12.38
N LEU A 31 -9.93 -3.65 11.23
CA LEU A 31 -10.65 -4.80 10.67
C LEU A 31 -10.20 -6.15 11.27
N GLY A 32 -9.22 -6.15 12.18
CA GLY A 32 -8.74 -7.35 12.87
C GLY A 32 -7.65 -8.13 12.13
N TYR A 33 -7.06 -7.56 11.07
CA TYR A 33 -5.93 -8.18 10.38
C TYR A 33 -4.62 -7.88 11.10
N ALA A 34 -3.71 -8.85 11.07
CA ALA A 34 -2.35 -8.64 11.54
C ALA A 34 -1.62 -7.65 10.62
N VAL A 35 -0.97 -6.65 11.24
CA VAL A 35 -0.15 -5.65 10.54
C VAL A 35 1.22 -5.46 11.19
N SER A 36 1.55 -6.27 12.20
CA SER A 36 2.75 -6.11 13.03
C SER A 36 4.05 -6.26 12.24
N GLU A 37 4.03 -6.98 11.11
CA GLU A 37 5.17 -7.13 10.22
C GLU A 37 5.44 -5.88 9.36
N TRP A 38 4.52 -4.90 9.36
CA TRP A 38 4.61 -3.71 8.53
C TRP A 38 4.93 -2.45 9.32
N THR A 39 5.71 -1.61 8.66
CA THR A 39 5.79 -0.18 8.94
C THR A 39 5.18 0.56 7.75
N PRO A 40 4.72 1.81 7.93
CA PRO A 40 4.24 2.62 6.81
C PRO A 40 5.25 2.70 5.65
N ASN A 41 6.54 2.79 5.97
CA ASN A 41 7.63 2.78 4.98
C ASN A 41 7.74 1.45 4.21
N THR A 42 7.78 0.33 4.93
CA THR A 42 7.95 -0.99 4.28
C THR A 42 6.73 -1.37 3.46
N PHE A 43 5.53 -1.00 3.92
CA PHE A 43 4.29 -1.21 3.18
C PHE A 43 4.20 -0.30 1.94
N ALA A 44 4.54 0.99 2.06
CA ALA A 44 4.57 1.92 0.92
C ALA A 44 5.52 1.44 -0.19
N ARG A 45 6.71 0.96 0.18
CA ARG A 45 7.65 0.37 -0.79
C ARG A 45 7.06 -0.86 -1.49
N GLN A 46 6.37 -1.72 -0.75
CA GLN A 46 5.76 -2.90 -1.35
C GLN A 46 4.58 -2.55 -2.27
N MET A 47 3.78 -1.56 -1.88
CA MET A 47 2.74 -0.97 -2.74
C MET A 47 3.32 -0.44 -4.06
N ASN A 48 4.46 0.27 -3.98
CA ASN A 48 5.15 0.81 -5.16
C ASN A 48 5.63 -0.32 -6.10
N ASN A 49 6.27 -1.35 -5.54
CA ASN A 49 6.74 -2.52 -6.29
C ASN A 49 5.61 -3.26 -7.01
N PHE A 50 4.49 -3.49 -6.33
CA PHE A 50 3.35 -4.20 -6.92
C PHE A 50 2.57 -3.35 -7.92
N PHE A 51 2.48 -2.03 -7.69
CA PHE A 51 1.77 -1.14 -8.60
C PHE A 51 2.40 -1.13 -10.01
N ASP A 52 3.73 -1.13 -10.10
CA ASP A 52 4.41 -1.18 -11.40
C ASP A 52 4.04 -2.43 -12.21
N TRP A 53 3.67 -3.52 -11.54
CA TRP A 53 3.27 -4.79 -12.16
C TRP A 53 1.76 -4.94 -12.33
N ARG A 54 0.95 -4.28 -11.50
CA ARG A 54 -0.52 -4.41 -11.44
C ARG A 54 -1.23 -3.09 -11.66
N LYS A 55 -0.89 -2.41 -12.76
CA LYS A 55 -1.56 -1.17 -13.19
C LYS A 55 -3.05 -1.35 -13.51
N ASP A 56 -3.51 -2.59 -13.62
CA ASP A 56 -4.92 -2.98 -13.74
C ASP A 56 -5.70 -2.87 -12.42
N LEU A 57 -5.01 -2.81 -11.28
CA LEU A 57 -5.62 -2.71 -9.97
C LEU A 57 -5.60 -1.29 -9.42
N ASN A 58 -6.68 -0.90 -8.74
CA ASN A 58 -6.69 0.31 -7.93
C ASN A 58 -5.82 0.14 -6.66
N VAL A 59 -5.51 1.25 -5.99
CA VAL A 59 -4.73 1.27 -4.74
C VAL A 59 -5.24 0.24 -3.71
N TRP A 60 -6.55 0.22 -3.48
CA TRP A 60 -7.15 -0.65 -2.45
C TRP A 60 -6.88 -2.12 -2.75
N ARG A 61 -7.13 -2.56 -3.99
CA ARG A 61 -6.90 -3.94 -4.41
C ARG A 61 -5.43 -4.34 -4.38
N VAL A 62 -4.51 -3.42 -4.67
CA VAL A 62 -3.07 -3.66 -4.47
C VAL A 62 -2.75 -3.85 -2.98
N ALA A 63 -3.30 -3.01 -2.12
CA ALA A 63 -3.11 -3.13 -0.68
C ALA A 63 -3.65 -4.47 -0.14
N CYS A 64 -4.84 -4.88 -0.60
CA CYS A 64 -5.45 -6.15 -0.20
C CYS A 64 -4.60 -7.33 -0.67
N LEU A 65 -4.06 -7.27 -1.90
CA LEU A 65 -3.15 -8.29 -2.41
C LEU A 65 -1.90 -8.44 -1.53
N ILE A 66 -1.30 -7.32 -1.08
CA ILE A 66 -0.12 -7.35 -0.22
C ILE A 66 -0.44 -7.91 1.16
N GLN A 67 -1.59 -7.52 1.75
CA GLN A 67 -2.06 -8.08 3.03
C GLN A 67 -2.76 -9.42 2.95
N ASN A 68 -2.82 -10.03 1.76
CA ASN A 68 -3.53 -11.28 1.56
C ASN A 68 -4.97 -11.23 2.12
N VAL A 69 -5.63 -10.10 1.88
CA VAL A 69 -7.04 -9.84 2.25
C VAL A 69 -7.89 -9.98 0.98
N ALA A 70 -9.05 -10.62 1.11
CA ALA A 70 -10.03 -10.69 0.03
C ALA A 70 -10.76 -9.33 -0.08
N PRO A 71 -10.54 -8.53 -1.14
CA PRO A 71 -11.17 -7.20 -1.27
C PRO A 71 -12.69 -7.29 -1.37
N GLU A 72 -13.24 -8.40 -1.86
CA GLU A 72 -14.69 -8.60 -2.06
C GLU A 72 -15.50 -8.54 -0.76
N ALA A 73 -14.85 -8.68 0.40
CA ALA A 73 -15.49 -8.53 1.70
C ALA A 73 -15.81 -7.06 2.06
N TYR A 74 -15.28 -6.10 1.31
CA TYR A 74 -15.31 -4.66 1.62
C TYR A 74 -15.68 -3.76 0.42
N GLU A 75 -16.13 -4.37 -0.68
CA GLU A 75 -16.65 -3.69 -1.89
C GLU A 75 -18.17 -3.82 -1.96
#